data_AF-A0AAD5SMJ1-F1
#
_entry.id   AF-A0AAD5SMJ1-F1
#
_cell.length_a   1.000
_cell.length_b   1.000
_cell.length_c   1.000
_cell.angle_alpha   90.00
_cell.angle_beta   90.00
_cell.angle_gamma   90.00
#
_symmetry.space_group_name_H-M   'P 1'
#
loop_
_entity.id
_entity.type
_entity.pdbx_description
1 polymer ?
#
loop_
_entity_poly.entity_id
_entity_poly.type
_entity_poly.pdbx_seq_one_letter_code
_entity_poly.pdbx_strand_id
1 'polypeptide(L)'
;MQPGPASWDRTIGTVFPSVASYVPSFVADTRLNDSTIYAGLLFVGINVATSALNVIKSRKSKKLSTTTPFFGLIPFFVFVAATFSWLYVSPTILKKHIVPFVLLIGCIFGHQVGKMILAHVTHRPFPMFNKSAFFIFTAGIISSFWFRDWTRNPTVETPLRLAAEHFATDFKAQVAQTFSTIGATHVAGRVLSARTTKFLEGLVVYVLLIISVVFYLRFVTKVIGAFCKVFDINCLTIKHKVQEGPVGKVDKVKLKKEM
;
A
#
# COMPACT_ATOMS: atom_id res chain seq x y z
N MET A 1 -28.91 13.36 20.62
CA MET A 1 -28.33 12.68 19.44
C MET A 1 -27.01 12.07 19.90
N GLN A 2 -26.88 10.75 20.00
CA GLN A 2 -25.60 10.15 20.39
C GLN A 2 -24.72 10.00 19.13
N PRO A 3 -23.63 10.76 18.99
CA PRO A 3 -22.67 10.57 17.89
C PRO A 3 -21.92 9.26 18.16
N GLY A 4 -22.34 8.21 17.48
CA GLY A 4 -21.70 6.89 17.55
C GLY A 4 -21.47 6.33 16.14
N PRO A 5 -20.68 5.26 15.98
CA PRO A 5 -20.34 4.69 14.67
C PRO A 5 -21.57 4.35 13.81
N ALA A 6 -22.69 3.98 14.45
CA ALA A 6 -23.95 3.67 13.78
C ALA A 6 -24.63 4.88 13.11
N SER A 7 -24.17 6.12 13.35
CA SER A 7 -24.70 7.30 12.64
C SER A 7 -24.31 7.32 11.16
N TRP A 8 -23.17 6.72 10.80
CA TRP A 8 -22.69 6.64 9.40
C TRP A 8 -23.55 5.73 8.52
N ASP A 9 -24.31 4.82 9.13
CA ASP A 9 -25.25 3.90 8.48
C ASP A 9 -26.64 4.50 8.25
N ARG A 10 -26.89 5.71 8.75
CA ARG A 10 -28.17 6.42 8.61
C ARG A 10 -28.21 7.21 7.30
N THR A 11 -29.43 7.47 6.82
CA THR A 11 -29.64 8.27 5.60
C THR A 11 -29.43 9.75 5.88
N ILE A 12 -29.04 10.51 4.86
CA ILE A 12 -28.84 11.97 4.96
C ILE A 12 -30.11 12.64 5.49
N GLY A 13 -31.29 12.24 5.02
CA GLY A 13 -32.56 12.83 5.44
C GLY A 13 -32.86 12.64 6.93
N THR A 14 -32.45 11.52 7.53
CA THR A 14 -32.65 11.27 8.97
C THR A 14 -31.67 12.01 9.87
N VAL A 15 -30.49 12.37 9.34
CA VAL A 15 -29.45 13.08 10.10
C VAL A 15 -29.55 14.60 9.92
N PHE A 16 -29.93 15.04 8.73
CA PHE A 16 -30.07 16.45 8.36
C PHE A 16 -31.46 16.73 7.76
N PRO A 17 -32.53 16.70 8.57
CA PRO A 17 -33.90 16.88 8.08
C PRO A 17 -34.12 18.24 7.40
N SER A 18 -33.40 19.29 7.83
CA SER A 18 -33.44 20.61 7.19
C SER A 18 -32.84 20.66 5.80
N VAL A 19 -31.94 19.72 5.46
CA VAL A 19 -31.29 19.64 4.14
C VAL A 19 -32.12 18.78 3.19
N ALA A 20 -32.87 17.80 3.73
CA ALA A 20 -33.70 16.86 2.96
C ALA A 20 -34.72 17.53 2.04
N SER A 21 -35.22 18.72 2.40
CA SER A 21 -36.17 19.49 1.58
C SER A 21 -35.54 20.16 0.37
N TYR A 22 -34.21 20.35 0.36
CA TYR A 22 -33.49 21.07 -0.70
C TYR A 22 -32.75 20.16 -1.67
N VAL A 23 -32.61 18.87 -1.34
CA VAL A 23 -31.89 17.89 -2.17
C VAL A 23 -32.86 16.90 -2.83
N PRO A 24 -32.54 16.36 -4.01
CA PRO A 24 -33.32 15.30 -4.65
C PRO A 24 -33.51 14.10 -3.71
N SER A 25 -34.67 13.43 -3.80
CA SER A 25 -35.01 12.27 -2.94
C SER A 25 -33.95 11.17 -2.97
N PHE A 26 -33.35 10.90 -4.14
CA PHE A 26 -32.23 9.95 -4.27
C PHE A 26 -31.04 10.28 -3.36
N VAL A 27 -30.74 11.57 -3.16
CA VAL A 27 -29.65 12.03 -2.28
C VAL A 27 -30.06 11.93 -0.82
N ALA A 28 -31.30 12.30 -0.49
CA ALA A 28 -31.83 12.24 0.86
C ALA A 28 -31.89 10.79 1.41
N ASP A 29 -32.16 9.82 0.53
CA ASP A 29 -32.27 8.39 0.86
C ASP A 29 -30.93 7.66 0.87
N THR A 30 -29.85 8.30 0.43
CA THR A 30 -28.52 7.70 0.45
C THR A 30 -27.94 7.68 1.87
N ARG A 31 -27.24 6.59 2.23
CA ARG A 31 -26.54 6.46 3.52
C ARG A 31 -25.34 7.40 3.57
N LEU A 32 -25.06 7.99 4.74
CA LEU A 32 -23.94 8.92 4.92
C LEU A 32 -22.58 8.32 4.49
N ASN A 33 -22.33 7.05 4.80
CA ASN A 33 -21.19 6.29 4.28
C ASN A 33 -21.10 6.38 2.75
N ASP A 34 -22.13 5.91 2.05
CA ASP A 34 -22.12 5.82 0.59
C ASP A 34 -21.92 7.20 -0.05
N SER A 35 -22.54 8.24 0.54
CA SER A 35 -22.35 9.63 0.12
C SER A 35 -20.90 10.09 0.22
N THR A 36 -20.17 9.76 1.29
CA THR A 36 -18.74 10.09 1.42
C THR A 36 -17.88 9.37 0.38
N ILE A 37 -18.22 8.12 0.05
CA ILE A 37 -17.53 7.35 -0.99
C ILE A 37 -17.76 7.98 -2.37
N TYR A 38 -19.00 8.33 -2.71
CA TYR A 38 -19.30 9.00 -3.98
C TYR A 38 -18.62 10.37 -4.10
N ALA A 39 -18.65 11.17 -3.03
CA ALA A 39 -17.96 12.47 -3.01
C ALA A 39 -16.44 12.31 -3.17
N GLY A 40 -15.83 11.33 -2.48
CA GLY A 40 -14.41 11.01 -2.62
C GLY A 40 -14.05 10.56 -4.03
N LEU A 41 -14.86 9.68 -4.63
CA LEU A 41 -14.67 9.23 -6.01
C LEU A 41 -14.74 10.38 -7.02
N LEU A 42 -15.71 11.28 -6.85
CA LEU A 42 -15.84 12.47 -7.68
C LEU A 42 -14.61 13.37 -7.57
N PHE A 43 -14.17 13.68 -6.34
CA PHE A 43 -13.04 14.57 -6.10
C PHE A 43 -11.73 13.98 -6.66
N VAL A 44 -11.48 12.69 -6.43
CA VAL A 44 -10.33 11.98 -6.98
C VAL A 44 -10.41 11.94 -8.52
N GLY A 45 -11.59 11.67 -9.08
CA GLY A 45 -11.79 11.64 -10.53
C GLY A 45 -11.46 12.97 -11.20
N ILE A 46 -11.94 14.09 -10.64
CA ILE A 46 -11.63 15.44 -11.13
C ILE A 46 -10.12 15.72 -11.02
N ASN A 47 -9.48 15.39 -9.91
CA ASN A 47 -8.04 15.58 -9.72
C ASN A 47 -7.21 14.77 -10.72
N VAL A 48 -7.59 13.53 -10.99
CA VAL A 48 -6.91 12.68 -11.98
C VAL A 48 -7.09 13.24 -13.39
N ALA A 49 -8.31 13.61 -13.77
CA ALA A 49 -8.60 14.15 -15.10
C ALA A 49 -7.87 15.48 -15.35
N THR A 50 -7.95 16.42 -14.41
CA THR A 50 -7.27 17.72 -14.52
C THR A 50 -5.74 17.56 -14.55
N SER A 51 -5.17 16.67 -13.73
CA SER A 51 -3.74 16.35 -13.75
C SER A 51 -3.30 15.78 -15.11
N ALA A 52 -4.08 14.85 -15.67
CA ALA A 52 -3.79 14.27 -16.98
C ALA A 52 -3.85 15.33 -18.10
N LEU A 53 -4.88 16.17 -18.10
CA LEU A 53 -5.03 17.27 -19.07
C LEU A 53 -3.87 18.28 -18.96
N ASN A 54 -3.44 18.61 -17.75
CA ASN A 54 -2.30 19.51 -17.53
C ASN A 54 -0.99 18.94 -18.08
N VAL A 55 -0.74 17.64 -17.88
CA VAL A 55 0.44 16.96 -18.44
C VAL A 55 0.38 16.94 -19.97
N ILE A 56 -0.77 16.61 -20.56
CA ILE A 56 -0.95 16.59 -22.02
C ILE A 56 -0.72 17.99 -22.60
N LYS A 57 -1.33 19.03 -22.00
CA LYS A 57 -1.18 20.42 -22.42
C LYS A 57 0.28 20.88 -22.34
N SER A 58 0.97 20.59 -21.23
CA SER A 58 2.37 20.97 -21.03
C SER A 58 3.34 20.24 -21.96
N ARG A 59 3.03 19.02 -22.40
CA ARG A 59 3.90 18.26 -23.32
C ARG A 59 3.64 18.62 -24.77
N LYS A 60 2.39 18.88 -25.13
CA LYS A 60 2.02 19.38 -26.46
C LYS A 60 2.69 20.72 -26.77
N SER A 61 2.74 21.65 -25.81
CA SER A 61 3.44 22.93 -25.99
C SER A 61 4.95 22.79 -26.21
N LYS A 62 5.55 21.73 -25.66
CA LYS A 62 6.98 21.40 -25.84
C LYS A 62 7.25 20.46 -27.01
N LYS A 63 6.25 20.13 -27.84
CA LYS A 63 6.32 19.16 -28.94
C LYS A 63 6.87 17.78 -28.52
N LEU A 64 6.60 17.36 -27.27
CA LEU A 64 7.01 16.07 -26.73
C LEU A 64 5.89 15.03 -26.82
N SER A 65 6.25 13.75 -26.84
CA SER A 65 5.31 12.62 -26.82
C SER A 65 4.37 12.69 -25.62
N THR A 66 3.06 12.64 -25.82
CA THR A 66 2.07 12.70 -24.72
C THR A 66 1.86 11.35 -24.02
N THR A 67 2.23 10.24 -24.66
CA THR A 67 2.00 8.87 -24.17
C THR A 67 3.08 8.39 -23.19
N THR A 68 4.32 8.85 -23.35
CA THR A 68 5.46 8.42 -22.51
C THR A 68 5.23 8.53 -20.99
N PRO A 69 4.64 9.62 -20.45
CA PRO A 69 4.37 9.73 -19.02
C PRO A 69 3.40 8.66 -18.49
N PHE A 70 2.45 8.20 -19.30
CA PHE A 70 1.45 7.23 -18.88
C PHE A 70 2.04 5.85 -18.63
N PHE A 71 3.15 5.49 -19.28
CA PHE A 71 3.89 4.27 -18.93
C PHE A 71 4.44 4.32 -17.51
N GLY A 72 4.74 5.50 -16.97
CA GLY A 72 5.12 5.67 -15.55
C GLY A 72 4.02 5.30 -14.56
N LEU A 73 2.76 5.15 -14.99
CA LEU A 73 1.64 4.70 -14.15
C LEU A 73 1.54 3.17 -14.06
N ILE A 74 2.23 2.41 -14.91
CA ILE A 74 2.19 0.93 -14.88
C ILE A 74 2.42 0.37 -13.47
N PRO A 75 3.45 0.81 -12.70
CA PRO A 75 3.70 0.25 -11.38
C PRO A 75 2.53 0.46 -10.40
N PHE A 76 1.76 1.55 -10.55
CA PHE A 76 0.56 1.79 -9.74
C PHE A 76 -0.55 0.80 -10.08
N PHE A 77 -0.87 0.62 -11.37
CA PHE A 77 -1.91 -0.33 -11.78
C PHE A 77 -1.55 -1.78 -11.46
N VAL A 78 -0.27 -2.16 -11.62
CA VAL A 78 0.22 -3.49 -11.21
C VAL A 78 0.06 -3.69 -9.70
N PHE A 79 0.40 -2.68 -8.89
CA PHE A 79 0.23 -2.73 -7.44
C PHE A 79 -1.23 -2.88 -7.02
N VAL A 80 -2.12 -2.09 -7.64
CA VAL A 80 -3.57 -2.14 -7.39
C VAL A 80 -4.13 -3.52 -7.77
N ALA A 81 -3.82 -3.99 -8.98
CA ALA A 81 -4.26 -5.30 -9.46
C ALA A 81 -3.78 -6.43 -8.53
N ALA A 82 -2.50 -6.44 -8.15
CA ALA A 82 -1.96 -7.45 -7.22
C ALA A 82 -2.66 -7.43 -5.86
N THR A 83 -2.98 -6.24 -5.34
CA THR A 83 -3.70 -6.09 -4.07
C THR A 83 -5.12 -6.67 -4.14
N PHE A 84 -5.88 -6.31 -5.18
CA PHE A 84 -7.23 -6.82 -5.38
C PHE A 84 -7.24 -8.33 -5.67
N SER A 85 -6.32 -8.82 -6.49
CA SER A 85 -6.16 -10.25 -6.76
C SER A 85 -5.88 -11.03 -5.47
N TRP A 86 -5.03 -10.52 -4.58
CA TRP A 86 -4.76 -11.17 -3.30
C TRP A 86 -6.01 -11.23 -2.41
N LEU A 87 -6.73 -10.12 -2.25
CA LEU A 87 -7.99 -10.09 -1.49
C LEU A 87 -9.09 -10.98 -2.09
N TYR A 88 -9.13 -11.09 -3.42
CA TYR A 88 -10.04 -11.98 -4.13
C TYR A 88 -9.73 -13.47 -3.85
N VAL A 89 -8.43 -13.81 -3.78
CA VAL A 89 -7.99 -15.17 -3.45
C VAL A 89 -8.20 -15.49 -1.97
N SER A 90 -8.10 -14.53 -1.05
CA SER A 90 -8.31 -14.77 0.38
C SER A 90 -9.41 -13.89 1.00
N PRO A 91 -10.68 -14.32 0.93
CA PRO A 91 -11.80 -13.60 1.55
C PRO A 91 -11.71 -13.59 3.09
N THR A 92 -10.91 -14.48 3.69
CA THR A 92 -10.63 -14.48 5.14
C THR A 92 -9.92 -13.19 5.55
N ILE A 93 -8.91 -12.77 4.78
CA ILE A 93 -8.14 -11.54 5.05
C ILE A 93 -9.09 -10.34 5.01
N LEU A 94 -9.94 -10.27 3.99
CA LEU A 94 -10.92 -9.18 3.83
C LEU A 94 -11.87 -9.06 5.03
N LYS A 95 -12.32 -10.17 5.61
CA LYS A 95 -13.33 -10.17 6.68
C LYS A 95 -12.74 -10.09 8.09
N LYS A 96 -11.54 -10.63 8.33
CA LYS A 96 -10.97 -10.80 9.68
C LYS A 96 -9.67 -10.05 9.92
N HIS A 97 -8.88 -9.83 8.89
CA HIS A 97 -7.52 -9.28 9.00
C HIS A 97 -7.32 -8.07 8.08
N ILE A 98 -8.38 -7.31 7.81
CA ILE A 98 -8.32 -6.18 6.88
C ILE A 98 -7.44 -5.05 7.41
N VAL A 99 -7.44 -4.80 8.73
CA VAL A 99 -6.62 -3.77 9.36
C VAL A 99 -5.12 -4.00 9.16
N PRO A 100 -4.54 -5.15 9.58
CA PRO A 100 -3.11 -5.41 9.34
C PRO A 100 -2.79 -5.50 7.84
N PHE A 101 -3.73 -5.96 7.01
CA PHE A 101 -3.56 -5.97 5.56
C PHE A 101 -3.45 -4.56 4.97
N VAL A 102 -4.32 -3.62 5.37
CA VAL A 102 -4.26 -2.23 4.91
C VAL A 102 -2.95 -1.57 5.36
N LEU A 103 -2.48 -1.83 6.58
CA LEU A 103 -1.18 -1.36 7.04
C LEU A 103 -0.01 -1.94 6.22
N LEU A 104 -0.09 -3.22 5.87
CA LEU A 104 0.90 -3.89 5.01
C LEU A 104 0.95 -3.24 3.63
N ILE A 105 -0.20 -3.12 2.97
CA ILE A 105 -0.32 -2.46 1.66
C ILE A 105 0.15 -1.01 1.75
N GLY A 106 -0.18 -0.30 2.83
CA GLY A 106 0.29 1.07 3.09
C GLY A 106 1.81 1.19 3.17
N CYS A 107 2.50 0.28 3.87
CA CYS A 107 3.97 0.27 3.95
C CYS A 107 4.62 0.01 2.57
N ILE A 108 4.08 -0.95 1.81
CA ILE A 108 4.60 -1.26 0.47
C ILE A 108 4.37 -0.08 -0.48
N PHE A 109 3.17 0.52 -0.45
CA PHE A 109 2.81 1.67 -1.26
C PHE A 109 3.67 2.89 -0.93
N GLY A 110 3.88 3.17 0.37
CA GLY A 110 4.76 4.23 0.85
C GLY A 110 6.20 4.05 0.37
N HIS A 111 6.72 2.82 0.39
CA HIS A 111 8.04 2.52 -0.18
C HIS A 111 8.09 2.77 -1.69
N GLN A 112 7.06 2.36 -2.44
CA GLN A 112 6.98 2.52 -3.89
C GLN A 112 6.91 4.01 -4.30
N VAL A 113 6.00 4.77 -3.71
CA VAL A 113 5.86 6.21 -3.97
C VAL A 113 7.09 6.97 -3.53
N GLY A 114 7.68 6.62 -2.38
CA GLY A 114 8.91 7.25 -1.90
C GLY A 114 10.07 7.11 -2.88
N LYS A 115 10.23 5.93 -3.53
CA LYS A 115 11.24 5.74 -4.58
C LYS A 115 10.95 6.59 -5.82
N MET A 116 9.69 6.71 -6.23
CA MET A 116 9.28 7.55 -7.35
C MET A 116 9.59 9.03 -7.09
N ILE A 117 9.25 9.53 -5.91
CA ILE A 117 9.57 10.91 -5.49
C ILE A 117 11.09 11.11 -5.52
N LEU A 118 11.85 10.19 -4.90
CA LEU A 118 13.30 10.30 -4.83
C LEU A 118 13.92 10.35 -6.23
N ALA A 119 13.49 9.49 -7.15
CA ALA A 119 14.01 9.49 -8.51
C ALA A 119 13.72 10.80 -9.24
N HIS A 120 12.53 11.37 -9.05
CA HIS A 120 12.15 12.65 -9.64
C HIS A 120 13.03 13.80 -9.13
N VAL A 121 13.16 13.96 -7.82
CA VAL A 121 13.91 15.07 -7.22
C VAL A 121 15.43 14.94 -7.38
N THR A 122 15.93 13.71 -7.54
CA THR A 122 17.37 13.45 -7.76
C THR A 122 17.75 13.29 -9.24
N HIS A 123 16.79 13.49 -10.16
CA HIS A 123 16.96 13.30 -11.61
C HIS A 123 17.56 11.92 -11.98
N ARG A 124 17.16 10.87 -11.25
CA ARG A 124 17.56 9.48 -11.50
C ARG A 124 16.50 8.80 -12.39
N PRO A 125 16.84 7.69 -13.10
CA PRO A 125 15.86 6.98 -13.90
C PRO A 125 14.67 6.50 -13.05
N PHE A 126 13.48 6.53 -13.65
CA PHE A 126 12.24 6.22 -12.95
C PHE A 126 12.21 4.75 -12.47
N PRO A 127 11.88 4.48 -11.20
CA PRO A 127 11.92 3.14 -10.63
C PRO A 127 10.66 2.35 -11.00
N MET A 128 10.66 1.73 -12.18
CA MET A 128 9.54 0.91 -12.65
C MET A 128 9.32 -0.35 -11.80
N PHE A 129 10.37 -0.87 -11.16
CA PHE A 129 10.31 -2.12 -10.41
C PHE A 129 10.68 -1.94 -8.93
N ASN A 130 9.84 -2.49 -8.06
CA ASN A 130 10.06 -2.55 -6.63
C ASN A 130 10.22 -4.01 -6.18
N LYS A 131 11.48 -4.41 -5.95
CA LYS A 131 11.83 -5.77 -5.53
C LYS A 131 11.12 -6.20 -4.24
N SER A 132 11.04 -5.31 -3.24
CA SER A 132 10.39 -5.61 -1.97
C SER A 132 8.90 -5.87 -2.16
N ALA A 133 8.22 -5.02 -2.93
CA ALA A 133 6.81 -5.22 -3.25
C ALA A 133 6.59 -6.55 -3.96
N PHE A 134 7.39 -6.84 -5.01
CA PHE A 134 7.30 -8.08 -5.77
C PHE A 134 7.37 -9.32 -4.87
N PHE A 135 8.41 -9.45 -4.03
CA PHE A 135 8.55 -10.61 -3.16
C PHE A 135 7.41 -10.75 -2.15
N ILE A 136 6.95 -9.64 -1.57
CA ILE A 136 5.85 -9.66 -0.59
C ILE A 136 4.53 -10.07 -1.25
N PHE A 137 4.20 -9.50 -2.42
CA PHE A 137 2.99 -9.88 -3.16
C PHE A 137 3.03 -11.33 -3.62
N THR A 138 4.17 -11.79 -4.17
CA THR A 138 4.32 -13.18 -4.62
C THR A 138 4.19 -14.16 -3.45
N ALA A 139 4.88 -13.91 -2.33
CA ALA A 139 4.77 -14.75 -1.14
C ALA A 139 3.33 -14.77 -0.59
N GLY A 140 2.70 -13.60 -0.55
CA GLY A 140 1.32 -13.42 -0.14
C GLY A 140 0.31 -14.21 -0.97
N ILE A 141 0.33 -13.99 -2.28
CA ILE A 141 -0.58 -14.65 -3.22
C ILE A 141 -0.37 -16.16 -3.20
N ILE A 142 0.88 -16.65 -3.22
CA ILE A 142 1.18 -18.08 -3.14
C ILE A 142 0.67 -18.67 -1.83
N SER A 143 0.91 -18.00 -0.70
CA SER A 143 0.39 -18.46 0.60
C SER A 143 -1.14 -18.52 0.61
N SER A 144 -1.82 -17.55 -0.01
CA SER A 144 -3.27 -17.54 -0.11
C SER A 144 -3.79 -18.65 -1.02
N PHE A 145 -3.11 -18.99 -2.13
CA PHE A 145 -3.44 -20.18 -2.91
C PHE A 145 -3.23 -21.47 -2.12
N TRP A 146 -2.16 -21.54 -1.33
CA TRP A 146 -1.83 -22.70 -0.52
C TRP A 146 -2.85 -22.96 0.60
N PHE A 147 -3.30 -21.91 1.27
CA PHE A 147 -4.27 -22.00 2.36
C PHE A 147 -5.72 -21.86 1.90
N ARG A 148 -6.00 -21.67 0.61
CA ARG A 148 -7.38 -21.60 0.13
C ARG A 148 -8.00 -22.99 0.14
N ASP A 149 -9.04 -23.17 0.96
CA ASP A 149 -9.91 -24.35 0.93
C ASP A 149 -10.73 -24.36 -0.38
N TRP A 150 -10.14 -24.83 -1.49
CA TRP A 150 -10.79 -24.91 -2.81
C TRP A 150 -12.02 -25.83 -2.83
N THR A 151 -12.20 -26.63 -1.78
CA THR A 151 -13.35 -27.53 -1.60
C THR A 151 -14.59 -26.84 -1.07
N ARG A 152 -14.52 -25.56 -0.67
CA ARG A 152 -15.62 -24.86 0.01
C ARG A 152 -15.97 -23.53 -0.63
N ASN A 153 -16.76 -23.58 -1.72
CA ASN A 153 -17.94 -22.74 -1.93
C ASN A 153 -18.82 -23.27 -3.10
N PRO A 154 -20.14 -22.99 -3.07
CA PRO A 154 -21.16 -23.67 -3.87
C PRO A 154 -21.31 -23.02 -5.26
N THR A 155 -21.89 -23.76 -6.21
CA THR A 155 -22.53 -23.33 -7.48
C THR A 155 -21.81 -23.38 -8.83
N VAL A 156 -20.61 -23.95 -9.01
CA VAL A 156 -20.11 -24.17 -10.40
C VAL A 156 -19.48 -25.55 -10.58
N GLU A 157 -20.30 -26.51 -10.96
CA GLU A 157 -19.87 -27.73 -11.64
C GLU A 157 -19.37 -27.34 -13.04
N THR A 158 -18.05 -27.29 -13.24
CA THR A 158 -17.45 -27.13 -14.58
C THR A 158 -16.33 -28.16 -14.78
N PRO A 159 -16.06 -28.58 -16.03
CA PRO A 159 -14.98 -29.50 -16.39
C PRO A 159 -13.58 -29.04 -15.96
N LEU A 160 -13.42 -27.75 -15.63
CA LEU A 160 -12.21 -27.17 -15.03
C LEU A 160 -11.94 -27.70 -13.62
N ARG A 161 -12.97 -28.19 -12.91
CA ARG A 161 -12.86 -28.86 -11.62
C ARG A 161 -12.21 -30.25 -11.76
N LEU A 162 -12.58 -30.99 -12.81
CA LEU A 162 -11.98 -32.28 -13.17
C LEU A 162 -10.52 -32.13 -13.62
N ALA A 163 -10.21 -31.08 -14.38
CA ALA A 163 -8.84 -30.73 -14.75
C ALA A 163 -8.01 -30.25 -13.55
N ALA A 164 -8.59 -29.47 -12.63
CA ALA A 164 -7.94 -29.03 -11.40
C ALA A 164 -7.76 -30.18 -10.39
N GLU A 165 -8.69 -31.15 -10.35
CA GLU A 165 -8.56 -32.37 -9.55
C GLU A 165 -7.49 -33.30 -10.11
N HIS A 166 -7.43 -33.53 -11.43
CA HIS A 166 -6.32 -34.25 -12.06
C HIS A 166 -4.99 -33.53 -11.84
N PHE A 167 -4.91 -32.23 -12.14
CA PHE A 167 -3.69 -31.45 -11.92
C PHE A 167 -3.27 -31.43 -10.44
N ALA A 168 -4.21 -31.30 -9.50
CA ALA A 168 -3.89 -31.34 -8.08
C ALA A 168 -3.44 -32.73 -7.63
N THR A 169 -3.98 -33.80 -8.21
CA THR A 169 -3.60 -35.18 -7.89
C THR A 169 -2.24 -35.52 -8.49
N ASP A 170 -2.01 -35.13 -9.74
CA ASP A 170 -0.74 -35.30 -10.46
C ASP A 170 0.35 -34.44 -9.86
N PHE A 171 0.06 -33.18 -9.51
CA PHE A 171 0.99 -32.31 -8.80
C PHE A 171 1.31 -32.87 -7.41
N LYS A 172 0.31 -33.36 -6.66
CA LYS A 172 0.54 -34.03 -5.37
C LYS A 172 1.39 -35.29 -5.54
N ALA A 173 1.17 -36.10 -6.58
CA ALA A 173 1.92 -37.32 -6.85
C ALA A 173 3.37 -37.00 -7.26
N GLN A 174 3.56 -36.01 -8.13
CA GLN A 174 4.86 -35.57 -8.62
C GLN A 174 5.68 -34.88 -7.51
N VAL A 175 5.02 -34.13 -6.63
CA VAL A 175 5.60 -33.57 -5.41
C VAL A 175 5.91 -34.71 -4.42
N ALA A 176 4.98 -35.64 -4.16
CA ALA A 176 5.24 -36.77 -3.26
C ALA A 176 6.45 -37.63 -3.69
N GLN A 177 6.63 -37.81 -5.00
CA GLN A 177 7.75 -38.58 -5.57
C GLN A 177 9.07 -37.80 -5.62
N THR A 178 9.01 -36.46 -5.64
CA THR A 178 10.21 -35.61 -5.56
C THR A 178 10.67 -35.41 -4.10
N PHE A 179 9.72 -35.41 -3.16
CA PHE A 179 9.97 -35.21 -1.73
C PHE A 179 10.37 -36.48 -0.97
N SER A 180 10.19 -37.68 -1.53
CA SER A 180 10.69 -38.93 -0.92
C SER A 180 12.23 -39.04 -0.93
N THR A 181 12.91 -38.27 -1.78
CA THR A 181 14.38 -38.26 -1.91
C THR A 181 15.05 -37.23 -1.00
N ILE A 182 14.30 -36.25 -0.48
CA ILE A 182 14.87 -35.12 0.28
C ILE A 182 14.03 -34.90 1.55
N GLY A 183 14.47 -35.50 2.66
CA GLY A 183 14.11 -35.03 3.99
C GLY A 183 12.77 -35.51 4.54
N ALA A 184 12.69 -36.81 4.82
CA ALA A 184 11.70 -37.34 5.73
C ALA A 184 11.73 -36.61 7.09
N THR A 185 10.54 -36.47 7.69
CA THR A 185 10.26 -36.07 9.09
C THR A 185 10.31 -34.56 9.39
N HIS A 186 9.19 -33.85 9.14
CA HIS A 186 8.46 -33.07 10.17
C HIS A 186 7.51 -31.96 9.65
N VAL A 187 7.36 -31.73 8.33
CA VAL A 187 6.57 -30.56 7.88
C VAL A 187 5.34 -30.88 7.03
N ALA A 188 5.26 -32.04 6.38
CA ALA A 188 4.15 -32.35 5.49
C ALA A 188 3.20 -33.41 6.09
N GLY A 189 1.99 -32.98 6.46
CA GLY A 189 0.86 -33.88 6.59
C GLY A 189 0.22 -33.95 7.98
N ARG A 190 -0.56 -32.94 8.34
CA ARG A 190 -1.81 -33.16 9.08
C ARG A 190 -2.87 -32.23 8.54
N VAL A 191 -4.04 -32.80 8.26
CA VAL A 191 -5.31 -32.14 7.99
C VAL A 191 -5.44 -30.88 8.85
N LEU A 192 -5.16 -29.72 8.28
CA LEU A 192 -5.40 -28.46 8.97
C LEU A 192 -6.92 -28.29 9.00
N SER A 193 -7.50 -28.37 10.19
CA SER A 193 -8.88 -27.96 10.41
C SER A 193 -9.08 -26.57 9.82
N ALA A 194 -10.26 -26.29 9.22
CA ALA A 194 -10.56 -24.99 8.60
C ALA A 194 -10.33 -23.78 9.55
N ARG A 195 -10.30 -24.03 10.87
CA ARG A 195 -9.88 -23.05 11.88
C ARG A 195 -8.39 -22.72 11.80
N THR A 196 -7.53 -23.73 11.66
CA THR A 196 -6.07 -23.58 11.59
C THR A 196 -5.65 -22.91 10.29
N THR A 197 -6.27 -23.25 9.16
CA THR A 197 -6.01 -22.62 7.86
C THR A 197 -6.27 -21.11 7.90
N LYS A 198 -7.42 -20.69 8.44
CA LYS A 198 -7.76 -19.26 8.60
C LYS A 198 -6.82 -18.52 9.54
N PHE A 199 -6.36 -19.18 10.60
CA PHE A 199 -5.39 -18.61 11.53
C PHE A 199 -4.02 -18.42 10.84
N LEU A 200 -3.58 -19.40 10.05
CA LEU A 200 -2.32 -19.34 9.31
C LEU A 200 -2.32 -18.24 8.24
N GLU A 201 -3.42 -18.05 7.51
CA GLU A 201 -3.57 -16.92 6.57
C GLU A 201 -3.36 -15.57 7.27
N GLY A 202 -3.99 -15.40 8.44
CA GLY A 202 -3.80 -14.21 9.27
C GLY A 202 -2.35 -14.04 9.71
N LEU A 203 -1.74 -15.11 10.22
CA LEU A 203 -0.34 -15.12 10.67
C LEU A 203 0.62 -14.70 9.56
N VAL A 204 0.44 -15.19 8.34
CA VAL A 204 1.25 -14.79 7.19
C VAL A 204 1.15 -13.29 6.94
N VAL A 205 -0.05 -12.70 6.99
CA VAL A 205 -0.23 -11.25 6.82
C VAL A 205 0.53 -10.47 7.89
N TYR A 206 0.49 -10.92 9.14
CA TYR A 206 1.24 -10.26 10.24
C TYR A 206 2.76 -10.37 10.05
N VAL A 207 3.27 -11.54 9.65
CA VAL A 207 4.70 -11.73 9.38
C VAL A 207 5.14 -10.83 8.22
N LEU A 208 4.38 -10.81 7.12
CA LEU A 208 4.66 -9.94 5.97
C LEU A 208 4.55 -8.46 6.33
N LEU A 209 3.63 -8.08 7.22
CA LEU A 209 3.52 -6.72 7.76
C LEU A 209 4.80 -6.32 8.51
N ILE A 210 5.28 -7.16 9.42
CA ILE A 210 6.52 -6.88 10.18
C ILE A 210 7.69 -6.72 9.21
N ILE A 211 7.83 -7.63 8.24
CA ILE A 211 8.86 -7.56 7.20
C ILE A 211 8.76 -6.25 6.42
N SER A 212 7.56 -5.87 5.99
CA SER A 212 7.30 -4.64 5.24
C SER A 212 7.64 -3.39 6.05
N VAL A 213 7.25 -3.34 7.32
CA VAL A 213 7.58 -2.25 8.25
C VAL A 213 9.09 -2.10 8.37
N VAL A 214 9.84 -3.21 8.55
CA VAL A 214 11.31 -3.16 8.62
C VAL A 214 11.91 -2.62 7.32
N PHE A 215 11.47 -3.09 6.15
CA PHE A 215 11.93 -2.57 4.87
C PHE A 215 11.62 -1.08 4.69
N TYR A 216 10.42 -0.67 5.05
CA TYR A 216 9.98 0.72 4.96
C TYR A 216 10.76 1.63 5.91
N LEU A 217 10.92 1.25 7.18
CA LEU A 217 11.70 2.00 8.17
C LEU A 217 13.16 2.13 7.75
N ARG A 218 13.80 1.06 7.27
CA ARG A 218 15.17 1.14 6.74
C ARG A 218 15.27 2.06 5.53
N PHE A 219 14.27 2.09 4.67
CA PHE A 219 14.23 3.01 3.54
C PHE A 219 14.11 4.46 4.00
N VAL A 220 13.12 4.76 4.85
CA VAL A 220 12.85 6.12 5.34
C VAL A 220 14.04 6.68 6.12
N THR A 221 14.61 5.90 7.04
CA THR A 221 15.79 6.34 7.82
C THR A 221 17.00 6.65 6.93
N LYS A 222 17.24 5.86 5.87
CA LYS A 222 18.29 6.16 4.89
C LYS A 222 18.02 7.45 4.10
N VAL A 223 16.78 7.64 3.67
CA VAL A 223 16.37 8.84 2.93
C VAL A 223 16.51 10.09 3.80
N ILE A 224 15.95 10.06 5.02
CA ILE A 224 16.04 11.17 5.98
C ILE A 224 17.50 11.47 6.30
N GLY A 225 18.32 10.45 6.60
CA GLY A 225 19.74 10.66 6.89
C GLY A 225 20.50 11.29 5.73
N ALA A 226 20.21 10.90 4.49
CA ALA A 226 20.81 11.52 3.31
C ALA A 226 20.40 12.99 3.16
N PHE A 227 19.12 13.32 3.36
CA PHE A 227 18.65 14.71 3.34
C PHE A 227 19.24 15.55 4.48
N CYS A 228 19.27 15.02 5.70
CA CYS A 228 19.89 15.66 6.87
C CYS A 228 21.34 16.05 6.59
N LYS A 229 22.11 15.15 5.96
CA LYS A 229 23.51 15.39 5.58
C LYS A 229 23.66 16.50 4.54
N VAL A 230 22.71 16.64 3.62
CA VAL A 230 22.73 17.69 2.58
C VAL A 230 22.38 19.06 3.19
N PHE A 231 21.42 19.10 4.11
CA PHE A 231 20.90 20.35 4.67
C PHE A 231 21.56 20.80 5.99
N ASP A 232 22.55 20.06 6.51
CA ASP A 232 23.20 20.28 7.82
C ASP A 232 22.20 20.43 8.99
N ILE A 233 21.07 19.73 8.89
CA ILE A 233 20.04 19.67 9.94
C ILE A 233 19.89 18.22 10.41
N ASN A 234 19.43 18.03 11.63
CA ASN A 234 19.09 16.72 12.14
C ASN A 234 17.57 16.62 12.32
N CYS A 235 16.88 15.95 11.39
CA CYS A 235 15.42 15.81 11.43
C CYS A 235 14.92 14.90 12.57
N LEU A 236 15.80 14.08 13.16
CA LEU A 236 15.45 13.11 14.22
C LEU A 236 15.92 13.57 15.61
N THR A 237 16.61 14.71 15.71
CA THR A 237 17.08 15.27 16.98
C THR A 237 17.16 16.79 16.87
N ILE A 238 16.46 17.51 17.75
CA ILE A 238 16.51 18.97 17.77
C ILE A 238 17.94 19.41 18.12
N LYS A 239 18.58 20.18 17.23
CA LYS A 239 19.88 20.81 17.51
C LYS A 239 19.63 21.93 18.52
N HIS A 240 19.99 21.72 19.79
CA HIS A 240 20.03 22.82 20.74
C HIS A 240 21.10 23.81 20.27
N LYS A 241 20.71 25.08 20.07
CA LYS A 241 21.68 26.14 19.79
C LYS A 241 22.66 26.20 20.96
N VAL A 242 23.96 26.10 20.68
CA VAL A 242 24.98 26.53 21.63
C VAL A 242 24.74 28.02 21.86
N GLN A 243 24.51 28.44 23.10
CA GLN A 243 24.45 29.86 23.43
C GLN A 243 25.85 30.44 23.21
N GLU A 244 26.05 31.14 22.09
CA GLU A 244 27.22 31.99 21.95
C GLU A 244 27.10 33.11 22.97
N GLY A 245 27.99 33.07 23.98
CA GLY A 245 28.14 34.14 24.95
C GLY A 245 28.45 35.47 24.26
N PRO A 246 28.20 36.60 24.95
CA PRO A 246 28.20 37.92 24.31
C PRO A 246 29.51 38.19 23.59
N VAL A 247 29.41 38.57 22.31
CA VAL A 247 30.51 39.06 21.48
C VAL A 247 31.06 40.35 22.10
N GLY A 248 32.01 40.19 23.02
CA GLY A 248 32.67 41.26 23.76
C GLY A 248 34.04 41.58 23.17
N LYS A 249 34.12 42.68 22.42
CA LYS A 249 35.27 43.59 22.25
C LYS A 249 36.70 43.01 22.44
N VAL A 250 37.28 42.43 21.40
CA VAL A 250 38.74 42.32 21.19
C VAL A 250 38.88 42.31 19.65
N ASP A 251 39.28 43.34 18.91
CA ASP A 251 40.48 44.18 18.95
C ASP A 251 40.24 45.50 18.19
N LYS A 252 39.89 46.59 18.87
CA LYS A 252 40.04 47.96 18.28
C LYS A 252 41.32 48.66 18.72
N VAL A 253 42.14 48.02 19.55
CA VAL A 253 43.41 48.60 20.02
C VAL A 253 44.55 48.39 19.01
N LYS A 254 44.45 47.40 18.12
CA LYS A 254 45.53 47.05 17.17
C LYS A 254 45.58 47.89 15.89
N LEU A 255 44.57 48.70 15.59
CA LEU A 255 44.49 49.50 14.35
C LEU A 255 44.82 51.00 14.53
N LYS A 256 45.16 51.44 15.75
CA LYS A 256 45.58 52.84 16.02
C LYS A 256 47.08 52.97 16.33
N LYS A 257 47.85 51.89 16.16
CA LYS A 257 49.31 51.89 16.38
C LYS A 257 50.12 51.82 15.07
N GLU A 258 49.43 51.78 13.94
CA GLU A 258 50.00 51.72 12.57
C GLU A 258 49.51 52.91 11.71
N MET A 259 49.00 53.97 12.35
CA MET A 259 48.70 55.29 11.76
C MET A 259 49.34 56.35 12.63
#